data_AF-A0A938LWM7-F1
#
_entry.id   AF-A0A938LWM7-F1
#
_cell.length_a   1.000
_cell.length_b   1.000
_cell.length_c   1.000
_cell.angle_alpha   90.00
_cell.angle_beta   90.00
_cell.angle_gamma   90.00
#
_symmetry.space_group_name_H-M   'P 1'
#
loop_
_entity.id
_entity.type
_entity.pdbx_description
1 polymer ?
#
loop_
_entity_poly.entity_id
_entity_poly.type
_entity_poly.pdbx_seq_one_letter_code
_entity_poly.pdbx_strand_id
1 'polypeptide(L)'
;MGWWRPAWTCCACPWNNVQDSVCERISGGRVRYRDIRANLQAAHDVKNRSGGSTHLHVKIIDFGLSEQDKATFVEDLAPCSDSWDIVPVLGSSRTDVMDCSMGRETVMGLHGVPPRDRLVCPEPFAKLAINFDGSTSVCCADWSHGTVVGNVVRESVGDMWTGRRLASFRLCHLLGNRATIPACRSCGLIRSFAPFADLDDQRERLLKIFAGVGIRDLTPAPRGFPGCLPELAAS
;
A
#
# COMPACT_ATOMS: atom_id res chain seq x y z
N MET A 1 -26.74 -4.14 9.70
CA MET A 1 -25.49 -4.83 10.10
C MET A 1 -25.04 -5.67 8.92
N GLY A 2 -23.96 -5.31 8.21
CA GLY A 2 -23.59 -6.04 6.98
C GLY A 2 -22.40 -5.49 6.19
N TRP A 3 -21.41 -4.87 6.85
CA TRP A 3 -20.30 -4.18 6.18
C TRP A 3 -18.99 -4.97 6.13
N TRP A 4 -18.99 -6.25 6.49
CA TRP A 4 -17.81 -7.11 6.40
C TRP A 4 -18.20 -8.45 5.82
N ARG A 5 -18.20 -8.55 4.48
CA ARG A 5 -17.95 -9.83 3.82
C ARG A 5 -16.45 -9.93 3.64
N PRO A 6 -15.76 -10.93 4.22
CA PRO A 6 -14.36 -11.16 3.90
C PRO A 6 -14.28 -11.59 2.43
N ALA A 7 -14.03 -10.63 1.54
CA ALA A 7 -13.60 -10.92 0.20
C ALA A 7 -12.17 -11.43 0.32
N TRP A 8 -11.99 -12.73 0.18
CA TRP A 8 -10.66 -13.30 -0.04
C TRP A 8 -10.21 -12.86 -1.43
N THR A 9 -9.55 -11.72 -1.51
CA THR A 9 -8.93 -11.23 -2.73
C THR A 9 -7.63 -11.98 -2.93
N CYS A 10 -7.63 -12.98 -3.82
CA CYS A 10 -6.38 -13.50 -4.34
C CYS A 10 -5.80 -12.44 -5.28
N CYS A 11 -4.87 -11.61 -4.78
CA CYS A 11 -4.05 -10.78 -5.65
C CYS A 11 -3.06 -11.70 -6.36
N ALA A 12 -3.34 -12.05 -7.62
CA ALA A 12 -2.33 -12.66 -8.46
C ALA A 12 -1.09 -11.73 -8.50
N CYS A 13 0.10 -12.33 -8.44
CA CYS A 13 1.41 -11.66 -8.39
C CYS A 13 1.52 -10.48 -9.35
N PRO A 14 2.38 -9.47 -9.08
CA PRO A 14 2.63 -8.40 -10.04
C PRO A 14 3.24 -8.99 -11.31
N TRP A 15 2.38 -9.28 -12.27
CA TRP A 15 2.76 -9.61 -13.64
C TRP A 15 3.18 -8.29 -14.28
N ASN A 16 4.27 -8.31 -15.03
CA ASN A 16 4.79 -7.12 -15.68
C ASN A 16 4.60 -7.17 -17.21
N ASN A 17 3.99 -8.24 -17.75
CA ASN A 17 3.75 -8.36 -19.20
C ASN A 17 2.72 -9.44 -19.59
N VAL A 18 2.24 -9.37 -20.83
CA VAL A 18 1.33 -10.34 -21.48
C VAL A 18 2.04 -11.22 -22.53
N GLN A 19 3.35 -11.05 -22.71
CA GLN A 19 4.15 -11.80 -23.68
C GLN A 19 5.00 -12.85 -22.97
N ASP A 20 4.93 -14.11 -23.42
CA ASP A 20 5.70 -15.23 -22.87
C ASP A 20 7.21 -14.90 -22.82
N SER A 21 7.76 -14.37 -23.91
CA SER A 21 9.19 -14.02 -24.01
C SER A 21 9.63 -13.00 -22.95
N VAL A 22 8.77 -12.03 -22.63
CA VAL A 22 9.04 -11.01 -21.62
C VAL A 22 8.89 -11.60 -20.22
N CYS A 23 7.84 -12.37 -19.97
CA CYS A 23 7.63 -13.07 -18.71
C CYS A 23 8.78 -14.04 -18.39
N GLU A 24 9.25 -14.78 -19.39
CA GLU A 24 10.41 -15.68 -19.27
C GLU A 24 11.68 -14.87 -18.97
N ARG A 25 11.94 -13.78 -19.69
CA ARG A 25 13.10 -12.92 -19.43
C ARG A 25 13.11 -12.35 -18.01
N ILE A 26 11.97 -11.86 -17.52
CA ILE A 26 11.85 -11.26 -16.17
C ILE A 26 11.98 -12.33 -15.08
N SER A 27 11.39 -13.51 -15.29
CA SER A 27 11.37 -14.60 -14.29
C SER A 27 12.63 -15.49 -14.30
N GLY A 28 13.47 -15.36 -15.33
CA GLY A 28 14.59 -16.28 -15.58
C GLY A 28 14.12 -17.63 -16.13
N GLY A 29 13.12 -17.63 -17.03
CA GLY A 29 12.58 -18.80 -17.73
C GLY A 29 11.57 -19.62 -16.92
N ARG A 30 11.16 -19.15 -15.73
CA ARG A 30 10.32 -19.91 -14.80
C ARG A 30 8.82 -19.68 -14.99
N VAL A 31 8.44 -18.59 -15.64
CA VAL A 31 7.06 -18.13 -15.74
C VAL A 31 6.73 -17.77 -17.18
N ARG A 32 5.60 -18.30 -17.67
CA ARG A 32 5.04 -18.02 -18.99
C ARG A 32 3.62 -17.47 -18.84
N TYR A 33 3.28 -16.47 -19.63
CA TYR A 33 1.96 -15.84 -19.64
C TYR A 33 0.84 -16.85 -19.93
N ARG A 34 1.06 -17.77 -20.89
CA ARG A 34 0.08 -18.84 -21.17
C ARG A 34 -0.27 -19.71 -19.97
N ASP A 35 0.71 -20.01 -19.11
CA ASP A 35 0.49 -20.84 -17.93
C ASP A 35 -0.30 -20.07 -16.88
N ILE A 36 -0.02 -18.76 -16.74
CA ILE A 36 -0.75 -17.87 -15.84
C ILE A 36 -2.22 -17.80 -16.26
N ARG A 37 -2.50 -17.58 -17.54
CA ARG A 37 -3.85 -17.55 -18.09
C ARG A 37 -4.58 -18.88 -17.83
N ALA A 38 -3.93 -20.01 -18.09
CA ALA A 38 -4.51 -21.33 -17.85
C ALA A 38 -4.83 -21.54 -16.35
N ASN A 39 -3.93 -21.14 -15.45
CA ASN A 39 -4.14 -21.22 -14.01
C ASN A 39 -5.29 -20.32 -13.54
N LEU A 40 -5.40 -19.12 -14.10
CA LEU A 40 -6.49 -18.19 -13.78
C LEU A 40 -7.85 -18.74 -14.22
N GLN A 41 -7.93 -19.29 -15.43
CA GLN A 41 -9.14 -19.96 -15.91
C GLN A 41 -9.51 -21.14 -15.01
N ALA A 42 -8.55 -21.98 -14.63
CA ALA A 42 -8.79 -23.09 -13.72
C ALA A 42 -9.31 -22.62 -12.35
N ALA A 43 -8.74 -21.53 -11.80
CA ALA A 43 -9.22 -20.93 -10.55
C ALA A 43 -10.65 -20.38 -10.69
N HIS A 44 -10.97 -19.74 -11.81
CA HIS A 44 -12.31 -19.26 -12.12
C HIS A 44 -13.33 -20.41 -12.22
N ASP A 45 -12.98 -21.50 -12.90
CA ASP A 45 -13.84 -22.68 -13.04
C ASP A 45 -14.07 -23.39 -11.70
N VAL A 46 -13.04 -23.48 -10.85
CA VAL A 46 -13.17 -24.02 -9.49
C VAL A 46 -14.10 -23.13 -8.65
N LYS A 47 -13.90 -21.81 -8.71
CA LYS A 47 -14.78 -20.85 -8.03
C LYS A 47 -16.24 -21.06 -8.46
N ASN A 48 -16.53 -21.06 -9.76
CA ASN A 48 -17.90 -21.18 -10.27
C ASN A 48 -18.56 -22.51 -9.89
N ARG A 49 -17.79 -23.62 -9.93
CA ARG A 49 -18.30 -24.94 -9.52
C ARG A 49 -18.53 -25.05 -8.02
N SER A 50 -17.70 -24.40 -7.21
CA SER A 50 -17.81 -24.46 -5.75
C SER A 50 -19.03 -23.73 -5.18
N GLY A 51 -19.65 -22.83 -5.97
CA GLY A 51 -20.73 -21.96 -5.50
C GLY A 51 -20.31 -21.02 -4.36
N GLY A 52 -19.00 -20.89 -4.10
CA GLY A 52 -18.44 -20.08 -3.03
C GLY A 52 -18.45 -18.58 -3.33
N SER A 53 -18.22 -17.77 -2.31
CA SER A 53 -18.18 -16.31 -2.41
C SER A 53 -16.79 -15.74 -2.71
N THR A 54 -15.87 -16.53 -3.26
CA THR A 54 -14.50 -16.10 -3.57
C THR A 54 -14.51 -15.00 -4.65
N HIS A 55 -13.68 -13.97 -4.48
CA HIS A 55 -13.55 -12.87 -5.44
C HIS A 55 -12.16 -12.90 -6.08
N LEU A 56 -12.11 -13.05 -7.39
CA LEU A 56 -10.88 -13.14 -8.17
C LEU A 56 -10.55 -11.76 -8.76
N HIS A 57 -9.52 -11.13 -8.20
CA HIS A 57 -9.05 -9.83 -8.66
C HIS A 57 -7.69 -9.95 -9.33
N VAL A 58 -7.57 -9.47 -10.56
CA VAL A 58 -6.34 -9.59 -11.36
C VAL A 58 -5.75 -8.22 -11.61
N LYS A 59 -4.47 -8.04 -11.31
CA LYS A 59 -3.79 -6.78 -11.59
C LYS A 59 -2.49 -7.00 -12.33
N ILE A 60 -2.15 -6.04 -13.19
CA ILE A 60 -0.87 -5.98 -13.91
C ILE A 60 -0.22 -4.63 -13.62
N ILE A 61 1.11 -4.62 -13.52
CA ILE A 61 1.84 -3.36 -13.37
C ILE A 61 2.14 -2.80 -14.77
N ASP A 62 1.72 -1.56 -15.04
CA ASP A 62 2.11 -0.84 -16.25
C ASP A 62 3.56 -0.38 -16.14
N PHE A 63 4.46 -1.25 -16.60
CA PHE A 63 5.88 -0.96 -16.75
C PHE A 63 6.24 -0.68 -18.21
N GLY A 64 5.47 0.20 -18.87
CA GLY A 64 5.64 0.49 -20.29
C GLY A 64 4.94 -0.53 -21.18
N LEU A 65 3.77 -0.98 -20.76
CA LEU A 65 2.89 -1.78 -21.59
C LEU A 65 2.41 -0.92 -22.76
N SER A 66 2.46 -1.48 -23.97
CA SER A 66 1.82 -0.85 -25.13
C SER A 66 0.29 -0.86 -24.96
N GLU A 67 -0.42 0.00 -25.68
CA GLU A 67 -1.90 -0.04 -25.68
C GLU A 67 -2.42 -1.40 -26.18
N GLN A 68 -1.67 -2.07 -27.05
CA GLN A 68 -1.97 -3.43 -27.47
C GLN A 68 -1.80 -4.45 -26.32
N ASP A 69 -0.76 -4.33 -25.50
CA ASP A 69 -0.54 -5.22 -24.36
C ASP A 69 -1.64 -5.03 -23.30
N LYS A 70 -2.08 -3.78 -23.07
CA LYS A 70 -3.20 -3.47 -22.17
C LYS A 70 -4.51 -4.04 -22.70
N ALA A 71 -4.79 -3.91 -24.00
CA ALA A 71 -5.96 -4.51 -24.62
C ALA A 71 -5.94 -6.04 -24.49
N THR A 72 -4.80 -6.67 -24.78
CA THR A 72 -4.60 -8.12 -24.64
C THR A 72 -4.85 -8.59 -23.21
N PHE A 73 -4.35 -7.85 -22.20
CA PHE A 73 -4.61 -8.15 -20.79
C PHE A 73 -6.12 -8.17 -20.48
N VAL A 74 -6.85 -7.14 -20.93
CA VAL A 74 -8.29 -7.04 -20.71
C VAL A 74 -9.03 -8.16 -21.44
N GLU A 75 -8.72 -8.41 -22.70
CA GLU A 75 -9.36 -9.45 -23.52
C GLU A 75 -9.14 -10.86 -22.95
N ASP A 76 -7.93 -11.17 -22.50
CA ASP A 76 -7.58 -12.49 -22.01
C ASP A 76 -8.05 -12.76 -20.58
N LEU A 77 -7.90 -11.78 -19.68
CA LEU A 77 -8.00 -11.99 -18.23
C LEU A 77 -9.26 -11.40 -17.60
N ALA A 78 -9.89 -10.38 -18.21
CA ALA A 78 -11.15 -9.86 -17.69
C ALA A 78 -12.29 -10.90 -17.71
N PRO A 79 -12.45 -11.76 -18.73
CA PRO A 79 -13.51 -12.77 -18.75
C PRO A 79 -13.39 -13.84 -17.65
N CYS A 80 -12.17 -14.07 -17.15
CA CYS A 80 -11.89 -15.06 -16.11
C CYS A 80 -11.59 -14.42 -14.75
N SER A 81 -11.96 -13.16 -14.53
CA SER A 81 -11.83 -12.45 -13.25
C SER A 81 -13.08 -11.66 -12.91
N ASP A 82 -13.32 -11.39 -11.62
CA ASP A 82 -14.45 -10.58 -11.17
C ASP A 82 -14.16 -9.09 -11.20
N SER A 83 -12.88 -8.74 -11.01
CA SER A 83 -12.41 -7.37 -11.20
C SER A 83 -10.95 -7.39 -11.60
N TRP A 84 -10.50 -6.32 -12.23
CA TRP A 84 -9.13 -6.18 -12.67
C TRP A 84 -8.63 -4.75 -12.55
N ASP A 85 -7.30 -4.57 -12.56
CA ASP A 85 -6.67 -3.25 -12.49
C ASP A 85 -5.32 -3.21 -13.23
N ILE A 86 -5.04 -2.09 -13.88
CA ILE A 86 -3.74 -1.79 -14.50
C ILE A 86 -3.08 -0.71 -13.65
N VAL A 87 -2.10 -1.13 -12.85
CA VAL A 87 -1.52 -0.29 -11.81
C VAL A 87 -0.23 0.36 -12.33
N PRO A 88 -0.08 1.68 -12.29
CA PRO A 88 1.17 2.33 -12.69
C PRO A 88 2.30 1.99 -11.72
N VAL A 89 3.55 2.07 -12.19
CA VAL A 89 4.70 2.04 -11.27
C VAL A 89 4.71 3.32 -10.43
N LEU A 90 4.79 3.14 -9.12
CA LEU A 90 4.76 4.25 -8.16
C LEU A 90 6.10 4.40 -7.44
N GLY A 91 6.53 5.65 -7.27
CA GLY A 91 7.65 5.99 -6.40
C GLY A 91 7.31 5.69 -4.94
N SER A 92 7.90 4.63 -4.41
CA SER A 92 7.61 4.12 -3.07
C SER A 92 8.35 4.87 -1.95
N SER A 93 8.42 4.31 -0.73
CA SER A 93 9.29 4.80 0.36
C SER A 93 10.75 4.97 -0.11
N ARG A 94 11.48 5.93 0.47
CA ARG A 94 12.93 6.16 0.23
C ARG A 94 13.39 6.20 -1.24
N THR A 95 12.66 6.91 -2.10
CA THR A 95 13.09 7.13 -3.51
C THR A 95 14.43 7.85 -3.64
N ASP A 96 14.86 8.57 -2.59
CA ASP A 96 16.19 9.18 -2.47
C ASP A 96 17.34 8.17 -2.34
N VAL A 97 17.05 6.92 -1.97
CA VAL A 97 18.04 5.84 -1.86
C VAL A 97 17.91 4.86 -3.02
N MET A 98 16.67 4.45 -3.33
CA MET A 98 16.39 3.55 -4.44
C MET A 98 15.14 4.03 -5.14
N ASP A 99 15.29 4.39 -6.41
CA ASP A 99 14.16 4.79 -7.23
C ASP A 99 13.34 3.56 -7.67
N CYS A 100 12.30 3.25 -6.90
CA CYS A 100 11.34 2.20 -7.26
C CYS A 100 10.44 2.58 -8.44
N SER A 101 10.47 3.83 -8.92
CA SER A 101 9.76 4.24 -10.14
C SER A 101 10.51 3.85 -11.41
N MET A 102 11.76 3.38 -11.29
CA MET A 102 12.61 2.94 -12.40
C MET A 102 12.77 4.04 -13.46
N GLY A 103 12.88 5.30 -13.04
CA GLY A 103 13.00 6.48 -13.89
C GLY A 103 11.72 6.91 -14.60
N ARG A 104 10.55 6.38 -14.22
CA ARG A 104 9.27 6.76 -14.83
C ARG A 104 8.54 7.79 -13.97
N GLU A 105 8.11 8.87 -14.60
CA GLU A 105 7.22 9.83 -13.93
C GLU A 105 5.86 9.19 -13.65
N THR A 106 5.34 9.38 -12.44
CA THR A 106 3.99 8.97 -12.08
C THR A 106 2.98 9.92 -12.74
N VAL A 107 2.49 9.54 -13.92
CA VAL A 107 1.47 10.30 -14.67
C VAL A 107 0.08 10.12 -14.03
N MET A 108 -0.20 8.92 -13.50
CA MET A 108 -1.46 8.56 -12.85
C MET A 108 -1.20 7.87 -11.50
N GLY A 109 -2.08 8.12 -10.53
CA GLY A 109 -2.10 7.46 -9.23
C GLY A 109 -2.71 6.05 -9.28
N LEU A 110 -2.94 5.47 -8.10
CA LEU A 110 -3.61 4.17 -7.97
C LEU A 110 -5.02 4.26 -8.57
N HIS A 111 -5.45 3.19 -9.25
CA HIS A 111 -6.79 3.08 -9.84
C HIS A 111 -7.13 4.21 -10.84
N GLY A 112 -6.12 4.77 -11.52
CA GLY A 112 -6.35 5.81 -12.53
C GLY A 112 -6.76 7.18 -11.97
N VAL A 113 -6.43 7.46 -10.71
CA VAL A 113 -6.73 8.76 -10.07
C VAL A 113 -5.64 9.77 -10.43
N PRO A 114 -5.95 11.03 -10.79
CA PRO A 114 -4.92 12.05 -11.02
C PRO A 114 -4.11 12.30 -9.74
N PRO A 115 -2.77 12.46 -9.83
CA PRO A 115 -1.95 12.76 -8.66
C PRO A 115 -2.40 14.04 -7.96
N ARG A 116 -2.48 14.00 -6.63
CA ARG A 116 -2.86 15.16 -5.81
C ARG A 116 -1.92 15.32 -4.64
N ASP A 117 -1.47 16.55 -4.38
CA ASP A 117 -0.67 16.83 -3.21
C ASP A 117 -1.55 16.83 -1.96
N ARG A 118 -1.04 16.17 -0.91
CA ARG A 118 -1.72 15.99 0.38
C ARG A 118 -0.72 16.21 1.50
N LEU A 119 -1.18 16.81 2.59
CA LEU A 119 -0.36 16.96 3.78
C LEU A 119 -0.32 15.65 4.58
N VAL A 120 -1.47 15.02 4.77
CA VAL A 120 -1.64 13.83 5.59
C VAL A 120 -1.68 12.58 4.71
N CYS A 121 -0.71 11.67 4.89
CA CYS A 121 -0.79 10.34 4.27
C CYS A 121 -1.89 9.51 4.98
N PRO A 122 -2.81 8.85 4.25
CA PRO A 122 -3.88 8.03 4.85
C PRO A 122 -3.42 6.67 5.35
N GLU A 123 -2.31 6.14 4.83
CA GLU A 123 -1.78 4.81 5.18
C GLU A 123 -1.76 4.50 6.69
N PRO A 124 -1.26 5.40 7.57
CA PRO A 124 -1.17 5.13 9.01
C PRO A 124 -2.51 4.97 9.71
N PHE A 125 -3.59 5.44 9.08
CA PHE A 125 -4.95 5.40 9.62
C PHE A 125 -5.76 4.21 9.11
N ALA A 126 -5.29 3.53 8.06
CA ALA A 126 -6.05 2.52 7.35
C ALA A 126 -5.54 1.09 7.59
N LYS A 127 -4.22 0.87 7.72
CA LYS A 127 -3.65 -0.48 7.78
C LYS A 127 -2.29 -0.55 8.48
N LEU A 128 -1.84 -1.79 8.70
CA LEU A 128 -0.48 -2.16 9.09
C LEU A 128 0.03 -3.23 8.13
N ALA A 129 1.33 -3.25 7.88
CA ALA A 129 1.99 -4.25 7.06
C ALA A 129 2.83 -5.16 7.95
N ILE A 130 2.47 -6.44 8.03
CA ILE A 130 3.27 -7.45 8.73
C ILE A 130 4.29 -7.99 7.73
N ASN A 131 5.58 -7.75 7.99
CA ASN A 131 6.69 -8.19 7.17
C ASN A 131 6.99 -9.68 7.44
N PHE A 132 7.79 -10.29 6.56
CA PHE A 132 8.10 -11.73 6.60
C PHE A 132 8.79 -12.20 7.89
N ASP A 133 9.51 -11.31 8.58
CA ASP A 133 10.21 -11.56 9.84
C ASP A 133 9.33 -11.28 11.08
N GLY A 134 8.05 -10.98 10.86
CA GLY A 134 7.10 -10.61 11.90
C GLY A 134 7.17 -9.14 12.33
N SER A 135 8.16 -8.36 11.88
CA SER A 135 8.15 -6.90 12.11
C SER A 135 6.92 -6.28 11.44
N THR A 136 6.35 -5.25 12.06
CA THR A 136 5.11 -4.62 11.59
C THR A 136 5.36 -3.16 11.28
N SER A 137 5.26 -2.81 9.99
CA SER A 137 5.43 -1.46 9.43
C SER A 137 4.11 -0.72 9.29
N VAL A 138 4.15 0.61 9.26
CA VAL A 138 2.95 1.43 9.02
C VAL A 138 2.47 1.35 7.57
N CYS A 139 3.38 1.14 6.61
CA CYS A 139 3.06 1.16 5.19
C CYS A 139 3.63 -0.08 4.49
N CYS A 140 2.84 -0.71 3.60
CA CYS A 140 3.31 -1.84 2.79
C CYS A 140 4.34 -1.45 1.72
N ALA A 141 4.44 -0.16 1.43
CA ALA A 141 5.37 0.40 0.46
C ALA A 141 6.76 0.67 1.10
N ASP A 142 6.90 0.48 2.41
CA ASP A 142 8.15 0.70 3.13
C ASP A 142 9.12 -0.48 3.03
N TRP A 143 9.76 -0.61 1.87
CA TRP A 143 10.80 -1.62 1.62
C TRP A 143 12.01 -1.49 2.56
N SER A 144 12.21 -0.31 3.14
CA SER A 144 13.36 -0.02 4.00
C SER A 144 13.13 -0.39 5.47
N HIS A 145 11.91 -0.83 5.82
CA HIS A 145 11.48 -1.08 7.20
C HIS A 145 11.73 0.14 8.13
N GLY A 146 11.69 1.36 7.59
CA GLY A 146 11.90 2.61 8.31
C GLY A 146 10.69 3.10 9.12
N THR A 147 9.55 2.41 9.01
CA THR A 147 8.28 2.72 9.69
C THR A 147 7.82 1.59 10.60
N VAL A 148 8.73 0.75 11.10
CA VAL A 148 8.37 -0.34 12.02
C VAL A 148 7.81 0.23 13.33
N VAL A 149 6.60 -0.20 13.69
CA VAL A 149 5.93 0.14 14.96
C VAL A 149 5.88 -1.04 15.91
N GLY A 150 6.31 -2.23 15.49
CA GLY A 150 6.18 -3.41 16.33
C GLY A 150 6.60 -4.73 15.72
N ASN A 151 6.28 -5.83 16.41
CA ASN A 151 6.49 -7.18 15.89
C ASN A 151 5.41 -8.15 16.43
N VAL A 152 4.70 -8.83 15.54
CA VAL A 152 3.58 -9.74 15.89
C VAL A 152 4.00 -10.94 16.74
N VAL A 153 5.29 -11.29 16.76
CA VAL A 153 5.83 -12.36 17.61
C VAL A 153 5.89 -11.94 19.08
N ARG A 154 5.86 -10.63 19.37
CA ARG A 154 6.06 -10.07 20.72
C ARG A 154 4.85 -9.31 21.26
N GLU A 155 4.06 -8.69 20.40
CA GLU A 155 2.92 -7.83 20.76
C GLU A 155 1.74 -8.08 19.83
N SER A 156 0.51 -7.88 20.33
CA SER A 156 -0.68 -8.09 19.52
C SER A 156 -0.87 -6.96 18.50
N VAL A 157 -1.55 -7.26 17.38
CA VAL A 157 -1.91 -6.24 16.38
C VAL A 157 -2.77 -5.14 16.99
N GLY A 158 -3.66 -5.48 17.94
CA GLY A 158 -4.47 -4.52 18.68
C GLY A 158 -3.60 -3.54 19.47
N ASP A 159 -2.63 -4.05 20.22
CA ASP A 159 -1.71 -3.22 21.02
C ASP A 159 -0.83 -2.33 20.14
N MET A 160 -0.38 -2.82 18.99
CA MET A 160 0.32 -2.00 18.00
C MET A 160 -0.57 -0.90 17.42
N TRP A 161 -1.83 -1.23 17.11
CA TRP A 161 -2.77 -0.32 16.47
C TRP A 161 -3.22 0.83 17.38
N THR A 162 -3.46 0.54 18.66
CA THR A 162 -3.81 1.54 19.68
C THR A 162 -2.59 2.05 20.45
N GLY A 163 -1.41 1.51 20.14
CA GLY A 163 -0.17 1.77 20.86
C GLY A 163 0.44 3.13 20.56
N ARG A 164 1.32 3.55 21.47
CA ARG A 164 1.98 4.86 21.44
C ARG A 164 2.76 5.10 20.14
N ARG A 165 3.48 4.09 19.63
CA ARG A 165 4.31 4.24 18.43
C ARG A 165 3.49 4.65 17.19
N LEU A 166 2.37 3.97 16.93
CA LEU A 166 1.50 4.32 15.80
C LEU A 166 0.74 5.63 16.05
N ALA A 167 0.32 5.91 17.29
CA ALA A 167 -0.30 7.20 17.63
C ALA A 167 0.65 8.39 17.38
N SER A 168 1.91 8.29 17.80
CA SER A 168 2.93 9.31 17.52
C SER A 168 3.20 9.47 16.02
N PHE A 169 3.23 8.36 15.26
CA PHE A 169 3.37 8.40 13.81
C PHE A 169 2.20 9.14 13.14
N ARG A 170 0.96 8.83 13.54
CA ARG A 170 -0.26 9.50 13.07
C ARG A 170 -0.25 10.98 13.39
N LEU A 171 0.12 11.37 14.63
CA LEU A 171 0.27 12.77 15.02
C LEU A 171 1.31 13.48 14.19
N CYS A 172 2.45 12.86 13.89
CA CYS A 172 3.47 13.45 13.03
C CYS A 172 2.92 13.83 11.65
N HIS A 173 2.14 12.92 11.05
CA HIS A 173 1.47 13.16 9.77
C HIS A 173 0.42 14.28 9.89
N LEU A 174 -0.42 14.23 10.92
CA LEU A 174 -1.41 15.26 11.19
C LEU A 174 -0.78 16.62 11.49
N LEU A 175 0.43 16.70 12.01
CA LEU A 175 1.12 17.97 12.25
C LEU A 175 1.82 18.53 11.01
N GLY A 176 1.82 17.79 9.88
CA GLY A 176 2.54 18.18 8.67
C GLY A 176 4.04 17.85 8.73
N ASN A 177 4.49 17.11 9.76
CA ASN A 177 5.89 16.78 9.98
C ASN A 177 6.32 15.49 9.26
N ARG A 178 5.56 15.02 8.25
CA ARG A 178 5.89 13.81 7.47
C ARG A 178 7.31 13.82 6.92
N ALA A 179 7.81 15.00 6.52
CA ALA A 179 9.14 15.16 5.94
C ALA A 179 10.30 14.85 6.91
N THR A 180 10.06 14.80 8.22
CA THR A 180 11.07 14.39 9.21
C THR A 180 11.27 12.88 9.24
N ILE A 181 10.32 12.10 8.72
CA ILE A 181 10.37 10.64 8.68
C ILE A 181 11.15 10.21 7.42
N PRO A 182 12.34 9.59 7.56
CA PRO A 182 13.18 9.26 6.40
C PRO A 182 12.50 8.39 5.35
N ALA A 183 11.65 7.46 5.77
CA ALA A 183 10.86 6.61 4.87
C ALA A 183 9.80 7.40 4.08
N CYS A 184 9.27 8.49 4.65
CA CYS A 184 8.14 9.20 4.09
C CYS A 184 8.54 10.47 3.33
N ARG A 185 9.66 11.11 3.66
CA ARG A 185 10.03 12.43 3.12
C ARG A 185 10.05 12.53 1.60
N SER A 186 10.48 11.46 0.93
CA SER A 186 10.63 11.34 -0.52
C SER A 186 9.56 10.44 -1.15
N CYS A 187 8.59 9.95 -0.37
CA CYS A 187 7.63 8.97 -0.84
C CYS A 187 6.57 9.61 -1.77
N GLY A 188 6.50 9.12 -3.01
CA GLY A 188 5.56 9.58 -4.04
C GLY A 188 4.14 9.01 -3.90
N LEU A 189 4.00 7.84 -3.25
CA LEU A 189 2.72 7.13 -3.08
C LEU A 189 1.59 8.00 -2.48
N ILE A 190 1.93 8.98 -1.64
CA ILE A 190 0.94 9.90 -1.04
C ILE A 190 0.10 10.63 -2.10
N ARG A 191 0.67 10.86 -3.29
CA ARG A 191 -0.01 11.56 -4.37
C ARG A 191 -1.00 10.67 -5.11
N SER A 192 -0.83 9.36 -4.98
CA SER A 192 -1.51 8.35 -5.77
C SER A 192 -2.80 7.81 -5.14
N PHE A 193 -3.16 8.22 -3.92
CA PHE A 193 -4.40 7.75 -3.28
C PHE A 193 -5.66 8.33 -3.93
N ALA A 194 -6.78 7.63 -3.76
CA ALA A 194 -8.09 8.09 -4.21
C ALA A 194 -8.58 9.31 -3.40
N PRO A 195 -9.45 10.17 -3.97
CA PRO A 195 -9.91 11.39 -3.29
C PRO A 195 -10.65 11.12 -1.96
N PHE A 196 -11.37 10.00 -1.84
CA PHE A 196 -12.08 9.65 -0.60
C PHE A 196 -11.13 9.30 0.57
N ALA A 197 -9.87 9.00 0.28
CA ALA A 197 -8.85 8.73 1.28
C ALA A 197 -8.13 10.01 1.73
N ASP A 198 -8.52 11.18 1.21
CA ASP A 198 -7.98 12.44 1.65
C ASP A 198 -8.42 12.77 3.09
N LEU A 199 -7.45 13.08 3.95
CA LEU A 199 -7.68 13.36 5.36
C LEU A 199 -7.40 14.83 5.72
N ASP A 200 -6.99 15.66 4.76
CA ASP A 200 -6.58 17.03 5.03
C ASP A 200 -7.75 17.86 5.61
N ASP A 201 -8.98 17.68 5.10
CA ASP A 201 -10.18 18.34 5.62
C ASP A 201 -10.63 17.84 7.01
N GLN A 202 -10.15 16.67 7.43
CA GLN A 202 -10.48 16.07 8.74
C GLN A 202 -9.36 16.25 9.76
N ARG A 203 -8.28 16.94 9.40
CA ARG A 203 -7.06 17.08 10.20
C ARG A 203 -7.32 17.63 11.59
N GLU A 204 -8.10 18.70 11.74
CA GLU A 204 -8.39 19.31 13.06
C GLU A 204 -9.16 18.35 13.97
N ARG A 205 -10.15 17.64 13.42
CA ARG A 205 -10.92 16.63 14.15
C ARG A 205 -10.03 15.48 14.58
N LEU A 206 -9.19 14.96 13.67
CA LEU A 206 -8.28 13.87 13.95
C LEU A 206 -7.21 14.28 14.99
N LEU A 207 -6.70 15.51 14.92
CA LEU A 207 -5.77 16.04 15.93
C LEU A 207 -6.40 16.02 17.33
N LYS A 208 -7.67 16.43 17.50
CA LYS A 208 -8.36 16.35 18.80
C LYS A 208 -8.48 14.92 19.32
N ILE A 209 -8.77 13.96 18.44
CA ILE A 209 -8.88 12.54 18.79
C ILE A 209 -7.52 12.01 19.25
N PHE A 210 -6.47 12.21 18.44
CA PHE A 210 -5.15 11.65 18.73
C PHE A 210 -4.35 12.45 19.78
N ALA A 211 -4.68 13.72 20.01
CA ALA A 211 -4.12 14.50 21.12
C ALA A 211 -4.74 14.09 22.48
N GLY A 212 -6.00 13.67 22.48
CA GLY A 212 -6.68 13.16 23.67
C GLY A 212 -6.25 11.76 24.12
N VAL A 213 -5.56 11.00 23.25
CA VAL A 213 -4.92 9.73 23.61
C VAL A 213 -3.68 10.04 24.46
N GLY A 214 -3.89 10.25 25.76
CA GLY A 214 -2.88 10.32 26.82
C GLY A 214 -1.44 10.54 26.38
N ILE A 215 -1.12 11.74 25.88
CA ILE A 215 0.24 12.25 25.64
C ILE A 215 0.92 12.56 26.99
N ARG A 216 0.84 11.66 27.99
CA ARG A 216 1.46 11.89 29.30
C ARG A 216 2.86 11.32 29.40
N ASP A 217 3.33 10.62 28.37
CA ASP A 217 4.54 9.81 28.47
C ASP A 217 5.20 9.58 27.09
N LEU A 218 5.40 10.68 26.34
CA LEU A 218 6.03 10.69 25.01
C LEU A 218 7.53 11.00 25.03
N THR A 219 8.16 11.10 26.19
CA THR A 219 9.62 11.23 26.29
C THR A 219 10.27 9.93 26.81
N PRO A 220 11.31 9.40 26.15
CA PRO A 220 11.84 9.79 24.84
C PRO A 220 11.13 9.05 23.69
N ALA A 221 11.23 9.64 22.49
CA ALA A 221 10.77 9.03 21.25
C ALA A 221 11.28 7.58 21.13
N PRO A 222 10.44 6.62 20.69
CA PRO A 222 10.90 5.27 20.41
C PRO A 222 12.10 5.33 19.46
N ARG A 223 13.18 4.60 19.78
CA ARG A 223 14.37 4.49 18.93
C ARG A 223 13.94 4.21 17.48
N GLY A 224 14.18 5.15 16.57
CA GLY A 224 13.79 5.04 15.15
C GLY A 224 12.93 6.19 14.59
N PHE A 225 12.29 7.02 15.44
CA PHE A 225 11.50 8.18 15.00
C PHE A 225 12.08 9.51 15.49
N PRO A 226 13.16 10.03 14.87
CA PRO A 226 13.69 11.33 15.23
C PRO A 226 12.72 12.43 14.80
N GLY A 227 12.15 13.18 15.75
CA GLY A 227 11.64 14.54 15.49
C GLY A 227 10.14 14.73 15.21
N CYS A 228 9.25 13.88 15.71
CA CYS A 228 7.80 14.05 15.51
C CYS A 228 7.01 14.58 16.72
N LEU A 229 7.68 14.81 17.85
CA LEU A 229 7.05 15.41 19.02
C LEU A 229 7.41 16.89 19.04
N PRO A 230 6.50 17.81 18.68
CA PRO A 230 6.64 19.15 19.21
C PRO A 230 6.58 19.05 20.74
N GLU A 231 7.41 19.83 21.43
CA GLU A 231 7.07 20.26 22.78
C GLU A 231 5.69 20.93 22.66
N LEU A 232 4.63 20.20 23.00
CA LEU A 232 3.32 20.81 23.24
C LEU A 232 3.54 21.68 24.47
N ALA A 233 3.82 22.96 24.21
CA ALA A 233 3.99 23.97 25.24
C ALA A 233 2.81 23.87 26.22
N ALA A 234 3.14 23.65 27.48
CA ALA A 234 2.21 23.83 28.57
C ALA A 234 1.75 25.30 28.54
N SER A 235 0.50 25.53 28.16
CA SER A 235 -0.23 26.78 28.40
C SER A 235 -1.72 26.48 28.50
#